data_AF-A0A953Y1F0-F1
#
_entry.id   AF-A0A953Y1F0-F1
#
_cell.length_a   1.000
_cell.length_b   1.000
_cell.length_c   1.000
_cell.angle_alpha   90.00
_cell.angle_beta   90.00
_cell.angle_gamma   90.00
#
_symmetry.space_group_name_H-M   'P 1'
#
loop_
_entity.id
_entity.type
_entity.pdbx_description
1 polymer ?
#
loop_
_entity_poly.entity_id
_entity_poly.type
_entity_poly.pdbx_seq_one_letter_code
_entity_poly.pdbx_strand_id
1 'polypeptide(L)'
;MRLFLCMLLFVAAAPLVAMDASNVLIVANEKAEGSVEIAEYYAKMRGIPSDQLLKISASDKEEITRDEYNKDILEPIKKYVLEHDNILAIVPTRGVPLKVKETDRSDDADIKGGFIPGRDFASVDGELALIRQGDYEIKGAFENPWLNAQEPLKFEDKILVVSRLDGPTVEIAKGLVEKAILA
;
A
#
# COMPACT_ATOMS: atom_id res chain seq x y z
N MET A 1 27.03 50.97 32.19
CA MET A 1 27.30 49.57 31.84
C MET A 1 26.00 48.79 32.00
N ARG A 2 25.20 48.64 30.94
CA ARG A 2 23.96 47.85 30.94
C ARG A 2 24.27 46.55 30.19
N LEU A 3 24.38 45.44 30.92
CA LEU A 3 24.52 44.10 30.34
C LEU A 3 23.15 43.69 29.75
N PHE A 4 23.10 43.44 28.45
CA PHE A 4 21.98 42.76 27.79
C PHE A 4 22.12 41.25 28.04
N LEU A 5 21.18 40.66 28.78
CA LEU A 5 21.06 39.21 28.95
C LEU A 5 20.13 38.68 27.85
N CYS A 6 20.70 38.16 26.76
CA CYS A 6 19.94 37.42 25.73
C CYS A 6 19.68 35.99 26.24
N MET A 7 18.46 35.73 26.68
CA MET A 7 17.98 34.38 27.01
C MET A 7 17.58 33.66 25.71
N LEU A 8 18.40 32.71 25.28
CA LEU A 8 18.09 31.80 24.17
C LEU A 8 17.04 30.78 24.63
N LEU A 9 15.80 30.96 24.17
CA LEU A 9 14.73 29.96 24.28
C LEU A 9 15.00 28.84 23.27
N PHE A 10 15.58 27.73 23.76
CA PHE A 10 15.62 26.47 23.01
C PHE A 10 14.25 25.80 23.13
N VAL A 11 13.38 26.03 22.14
CA VAL A 11 12.15 25.25 21.98
C VAL A 11 12.57 23.87 21.47
N ALA A 12 12.59 22.87 22.35
CA ALA A 12 12.74 21.48 21.95
C ALA A 12 11.44 21.07 21.23
N ALA A 13 11.45 21.07 19.90
CA ALA A 13 10.40 20.45 19.12
C ALA A 13 10.44 18.94 19.40
N ALA A 14 9.38 18.40 20.00
CA ALA A 14 9.23 16.95 20.07
C ALA A 14 9.25 16.40 18.63
N PRO A 15 10.00 15.32 18.34
CA PRO A 15 9.98 14.74 17.02
C PRO A 15 8.56 14.31 16.71
N LEU A 16 7.97 14.88 15.66
CA LEU A 16 6.75 14.36 15.08
C LEU A 16 7.12 12.99 14.50
N VAL A 17 6.59 11.91 15.08
CA VAL A 17 6.70 10.57 14.52
C VAL A 17 5.82 10.55 13.27
N ALA A 18 6.42 10.95 12.17
CA ALA A 18 5.82 10.88 10.85
C ALA A 18 6.32 9.63 10.15
N MET A 19 5.47 9.05 9.31
CA MET A 19 5.89 8.00 8.41
C MET A 19 7.02 8.51 7.51
N ASP A 20 8.11 7.76 7.41
CA ASP A 20 9.23 8.06 6.54
C ASP A 20 9.48 6.94 5.52
N ALA A 21 10.53 7.10 4.71
CA ALA A 21 10.85 6.18 3.63
C ALA A 21 11.14 4.75 4.12
N SER A 22 11.63 4.59 5.36
CA SER A 22 11.84 3.28 5.99
C SER A 22 10.53 2.57 6.32
N ASN A 23 9.37 3.23 6.27
CA ASN A 23 8.08 2.60 6.54
C ASN A 23 7.35 2.12 5.29
N VAL A 24 7.94 2.25 4.09
CA VAL A 24 7.25 2.04 2.81
C VAL A 24 7.77 0.82 2.07
N LEU A 25 6.93 -0.19 1.88
CA LEU A 25 7.20 -1.31 0.99
C LEU A 25 6.69 -0.99 -0.42
N ILE A 26 7.55 -1.11 -1.44
CA ILE A 26 7.15 -1.02 -2.85
C ILE A 26 6.96 -2.43 -3.39
N VAL A 27 5.85 -2.67 -4.10
CA VAL A 27 5.56 -3.96 -4.73
C VAL A 27 5.50 -3.79 -6.25
N ALA A 28 6.39 -4.48 -6.96
CA ALA A 28 6.46 -4.48 -8.41
C ALA A 28 6.15 -5.86 -8.98
N ASN A 29 5.41 -5.92 -10.10
CA ASN A 29 5.18 -7.17 -10.81
C ASN A 29 6.22 -7.34 -11.91
N GLU A 30 7.15 -8.29 -11.75
CA GLU A 30 8.22 -8.51 -12.72
C GLU A 30 7.75 -9.05 -14.08
N LYS A 31 6.53 -9.62 -14.13
CA LYS A 31 5.92 -10.09 -15.37
C LYS A 31 5.24 -8.97 -16.18
N ALA A 32 5.03 -7.80 -15.57
CA ALA A 32 4.37 -6.68 -16.21
C ALA A 32 5.38 -5.64 -16.72
N GLU A 33 5.23 -5.24 -17.99
CA GLU A 33 6.12 -4.27 -18.62
C GLU A 33 6.14 -2.93 -17.86
N GLY A 34 7.34 -2.44 -17.57
CA GLY A 34 7.56 -1.15 -16.90
C GLY A 34 7.29 -1.11 -15.40
N SER A 35 6.71 -2.17 -14.80
CA SER A 35 6.35 -2.19 -13.37
C SER A 35 7.56 -2.00 -12.45
N VAL A 36 8.63 -2.76 -12.71
CA VAL A 36 9.90 -2.69 -11.96
C VAL A 36 10.60 -1.35 -12.17
N GLU A 37 10.57 -0.82 -13.39
CA GLU A 37 11.18 0.46 -13.73
C GLU A 37 10.52 1.62 -12.95
N ILE A 38 9.20 1.60 -12.83
CA ILE A 38 8.44 2.58 -12.04
C ILE A 38 8.80 2.44 -10.54
N ALA A 39 8.89 1.20 -10.04
CA ALA A 39 9.23 0.94 -8.64
C ALA A 39 10.63 1.44 -8.28
N GLU A 40 11.63 1.12 -9.09
CA GLU A 40 13.02 1.56 -8.89
C GLU A 40 13.13 3.10 -8.97
N TYR A 41 12.37 3.73 -9.89
CA TYR A 41 12.30 5.18 -9.99
C TYR A 41 11.70 5.81 -8.73
N TYR A 42 10.55 5.30 -8.28
CA TYR A 42 9.88 5.80 -7.07
C TYR A 42 10.76 5.64 -5.83
N ALA A 43 11.40 4.48 -5.67
CA ALA A 43 12.32 4.20 -4.56
C ALA A 43 13.44 5.23 -4.49
N LYS A 44 14.10 5.47 -5.63
CA LYS A 44 15.18 6.45 -5.75
C LYS A 44 14.70 7.87 -5.40
N MET A 45 13.57 8.29 -5.95
CA MET A 45 13.07 9.65 -5.78
C MET A 45 12.57 9.94 -4.36
N ARG A 46 12.13 8.91 -3.62
CA ARG A 46 11.64 9.02 -2.23
C ARG A 46 12.67 8.61 -1.18
N GLY A 47 13.85 8.17 -1.58
CA GLY A 47 14.88 7.68 -0.65
C GLY A 47 14.48 6.40 0.10
N ILE A 48 13.65 5.57 -0.52
CA ILE A 48 13.21 4.29 0.06
C ILE A 48 14.36 3.28 -0.04
N PRO A 49 14.67 2.55 1.05
CA PRO A 49 15.69 1.50 1.05
C PRO A 49 15.49 0.47 -0.07
N SER A 50 16.57 0.03 -0.71
CA SER A 50 16.48 -0.88 -1.86
C SER A 50 15.97 -2.27 -1.51
N ASP A 51 16.12 -2.69 -0.26
CA ASP A 51 15.55 -3.92 0.30
C ASP A 51 14.04 -3.82 0.56
N GLN A 52 13.46 -2.62 0.53
CA GLN A 52 12.02 -2.35 0.57
C GLN A 52 11.36 -2.28 -0.82
N LEU A 53 11.99 -2.90 -1.83
CA LEU A 53 11.42 -3.15 -3.14
C LEU A 53 11.23 -4.66 -3.32
N LEU A 54 9.98 -5.12 -3.19
CA LEU A 54 9.60 -6.51 -3.41
C LEU A 54 9.13 -6.72 -4.86
N LYS A 55 9.79 -7.63 -5.56
CA LYS A 55 9.39 -8.08 -6.90
C LYS A 55 8.55 -9.35 -6.75
N ILE A 56 7.33 -9.34 -7.27
CA ILE A 56 6.42 -10.47 -7.30
C ILE A 56 6.21 -10.95 -8.74
N SER A 57 5.76 -12.19 -8.91
CA SER A 57 5.57 -12.84 -10.21
C SER A 57 4.09 -13.12 -10.49
N ALA A 58 3.23 -12.09 -10.46
CA ALA A 58 1.78 -12.22 -10.64
C ALA A 58 1.32 -12.05 -12.11
N SER A 59 0.07 -12.38 -12.42
CA SER A 59 -0.52 -12.05 -13.73
C SER A 59 -0.45 -10.53 -14.01
N ASP A 60 -0.31 -10.14 -15.28
CA ASP A 60 -0.39 -8.76 -15.75
C ASP A 60 -1.83 -8.31 -16.05
N LYS A 61 -2.81 -9.19 -15.84
CA LYS A 61 -4.24 -8.87 -15.96
C LYS A 61 -4.74 -8.11 -14.75
N GLU A 62 -5.71 -7.23 -14.98
CA GLU A 62 -6.35 -6.46 -13.91
C GLU A 62 -7.16 -7.34 -12.94
N GLU A 63 -7.80 -8.40 -13.44
CA GLU A 63 -8.62 -9.33 -12.66
C GLU A 63 -7.95 -10.70 -12.59
N ILE A 64 -7.76 -11.21 -11.38
CA ILE A 64 -7.16 -12.52 -11.09
C ILE A 64 -8.06 -13.36 -10.21
N THR A 65 -7.87 -14.67 -10.21
CA THR A 65 -8.57 -15.58 -9.29
C THR A 65 -8.09 -15.41 -7.85
N ARG A 66 -8.89 -15.87 -6.89
CA ARG A 66 -8.51 -15.88 -5.47
C ARG A 66 -7.26 -16.72 -5.21
N ASP A 67 -7.09 -17.83 -5.90
CA ASP A 67 -5.89 -18.68 -5.79
C ASP A 67 -4.62 -17.97 -6.31
N GLU A 68 -4.72 -17.30 -7.47
CA GLU A 68 -3.62 -16.48 -8.00
C GLU A 68 -3.28 -15.33 -7.04
N TYR A 69 -4.28 -14.66 -6.45
CA TYR A 69 -4.06 -13.62 -5.45
C TYR A 69 -3.32 -14.17 -4.23
N ASN A 70 -3.81 -15.28 -3.67
CA ASN A 70 -3.25 -15.87 -2.46
C ASN A 70 -1.78 -16.26 -2.66
N LYS A 71 -1.50 -16.96 -3.75
CA LYS A 71 -0.17 -17.50 -4.04
C LYS A 71 0.82 -16.44 -4.54
N ASP A 72 0.43 -15.64 -5.53
CA ASP A 72 1.38 -14.79 -6.26
C ASP A 72 1.49 -13.38 -5.67
N ILE A 73 0.55 -12.96 -4.81
CA ILE A 73 0.52 -11.62 -4.19
C ILE A 73 0.55 -11.70 -2.67
N LEU A 74 -0.45 -12.35 -2.05
CA LEU A 74 -0.62 -12.33 -0.59
C LEU A 74 0.55 -13.01 0.11
N GLU A 75 0.88 -14.26 -0.24
CA GLU A 75 1.96 -15.02 0.39
C GLU A 75 3.31 -14.28 0.40
N PRO A 76 3.86 -13.80 -0.74
CA PRO A 76 5.16 -13.12 -0.75
C PRO A 76 5.13 -11.81 0.04
N ILE A 77 4.07 -11.00 -0.08
CA ILE A 77 3.97 -9.73 0.63
C ILE A 77 3.76 -9.95 2.13
N LYS A 78 2.90 -10.89 2.52
CA LYS A 78 2.68 -11.27 3.92
C LYS A 78 3.97 -11.74 4.57
N LYS A 79 4.75 -12.60 3.89
CA LYS A 79 6.06 -13.03 4.37
C LYS A 79 6.97 -11.82 4.63
N TYR A 80 7.11 -10.94 3.65
CA TYR A 80 7.95 -9.74 3.78
C TYR A 80 7.51 -8.87 4.97
N VAL A 81 6.21 -8.56 5.05
CA VAL A 81 5.64 -7.67 6.07
C VAL A 81 5.77 -8.24 7.49
N LEU A 82 5.79 -9.57 7.64
CA LEU A 82 5.99 -10.23 8.94
C LEU A 82 7.46 -10.33 9.35
N GLU A 83 8.39 -10.26 8.41
CA GLU A 83 9.83 -10.24 8.66
C GLU A 83 10.37 -8.83 8.97
N HIS A 84 9.55 -7.78 8.79
CA HIS A 84 9.93 -6.38 8.93
C HIS A 84 9.00 -5.63 9.90
N ASP A 85 9.55 -5.10 10.98
CA ASP A 85 8.81 -4.44 12.06
C ASP A 85 8.61 -2.92 11.86
N ASN A 86 8.95 -2.42 10.68
CA ASN A 86 8.94 -1.01 10.33
C ASN A 86 7.92 -0.65 9.24
N ILE A 87 7.34 -1.62 8.53
CA ILE A 87 6.45 -1.32 7.40
C ILE A 87 5.11 -0.78 7.90
N LEU A 88 4.66 0.34 7.35
CA LEU A 88 3.34 0.95 7.63
C LEU A 88 2.55 1.21 6.34
N ALA A 89 3.24 1.28 5.20
CA ALA A 89 2.62 1.52 3.90
C ALA A 89 3.11 0.54 2.83
N ILE A 90 2.22 0.22 1.89
CA ILE A 90 2.51 -0.55 0.69
C ILE A 90 2.17 0.32 -0.53
N VAL A 91 3.09 0.35 -1.49
CA VAL A 91 2.93 1.01 -2.80
C VAL A 91 3.02 -0.04 -3.90
N PRO A 92 1.88 -0.64 -4.31
CA PRO A 92 1.81 -1.42 -5.53
C PRO A 92 2.07 -0.51 -6.73
N THR A 93 2.89 -0.95 -7.68
CA THR A 93 3.10 -0.21 -8.93
C THR A 93 2.23 -0.74 -10.06
N ARG A 94 2.14 0.03 -11.15
CA ARG A 94 1.52 -0.37 -12.43
C ARG A 94 1.87 -1.82 -12.77
N GLY A 95 0.87 -2.60 -13.19
CA GLY A 95 1.05 -4.00 -13.58
C GLY A 95 0.86 -5.02 -12.46
N VAL A 96 0.75 -4.58 -11.20
CA VAL A 96 0.16 -5.41 -10.14
C VAL A 96 -1.36 -5.51 -10.38
N PRO A 97 -2.00 -6.69 -10.30
CA PRO A 97 -3.44 -6.84 -10.46
C PRO A 97 -4.27 -5.87 -9.61
N LEU A 98 -5.48 -5.52 -10.07
CA LEU A 98 -6.37 -4.55 -9.43
C LEU A 98 -7.44 -5.20 -8.56
N LYS A 99 -7.96 -6.36 -8.98
CA LYS A 99 -9.12 -6.99 -8.36
C LYS A 99 -9.04 -8.50 -8.36
N VAL A 100 -9.61 -9.07 -7.31
CA VAL A 100 -9.80 -10.51 -7.13
C VAL A 100 -11.21 -10.85 -7.59
N LYS A 101 -11.29 -11.79 -8.53
CA LYS A 101 -12.51 -12.33 -9.07
C LYS A 101 -13.27 -13.11 -8.00
N GLU A 102 -14.58 -13.00 -8.05
CA GLU A 102 -15.48 -13.81 -7.25
C GLU A 102 -15.37 -15.30 -7.59
N THR A 103 -15.35 -16.16 -6.56
CA THR A 103 -15.22 -17.61 -6.73
C THR A 103 -16.51 -18.22 -7.26
N ASP A 104 -17.63 -17.96 -6.59
CA ASP A 104 -18.95 -18.53 -6.89
C ASP A 104 -19.91 -17.42 -7.31
N ARG A 105 -19.68 -16.85 -8.49
CA ARG A 105 -20.60 -15.85 -9.06
C ARG A 105 -21.94 -16.52 -9.36
N SER A 106 -22.94 -16.30 -8.51
CA SER A 106 -24.34 -16.54 -8.88
C SER A 106 -24.69 -15.64 -10.08
N ASP A 107 -25.42 -16.18 -11.05
CA ASP A 107 -26.00 -15.42 -12.16
C ASP A 107 -27.07 -14.44 -11.63
N ASP A 108 -26.63 -13.38 -10.97
CA ASP A 108 -27.54 -12.45 -10.31
C ASP A 108 -27.78 -11.20 -11.17
N ALA A 109 -29.08 -11.03 -11.47
CA ALA A 109 -29.71 -9.86 -12.04
C ALA A 109 -29.13 -8.54 -11.51
N ASP A 110 -28.90 -7.59 -12.42
CA ASP A 110 -28.58 -6.16 -12.21
C ASP A 110 -28.41 -5.75 -10.73
N ILE A 111 -27.30 -6.13 -10.11
CA ILE A 111 -27.01 -5.73 -8.74
C ILE A 111 -26.59 -4.27 -8.77
N LYS A 112 -27.51 -3.39 -8.36
CA LYS A 112 -27.20 -1.99 -8.07
C LYS A 112 -26.31 -1.94 -6.83
N GLY A 113 -25.15 -1.29 -6.94
CA GLY A 113 -24.06 -1.36 -5.96
C GLY A 113 -24.44 -1.17 -4.49
N GLY A 114 -23.65 -1.76 -3.59
CA GLY A 114 -23.85 -1.75 -2.14
C GLY A 114 -23.07 -2.89 -1.46
N PHE A 115 -23.18 -2.99 -0.13
CA PHE A 115 -22.68 -4.16 0.62
C PHE A 115 -23.49 -5.39 0.24
N ILE A 116 -22.82 -6.42 -0.27
CA ILE A 116 -23.45 -7.70 -0.58
C ILE A 116 -22.83 -8.73 0.37
N PRO A 117 -23.57 -9.20 1.38
CA PRO A 117 -23.06 -10.19 2.33
C PRO A 117 -22.63 -11.47 1.61
N GLY A 118 -21.52 -12.08 2.05
CA GLY A 118 -21.10 -13.40 1.59
C GLY A 118 -20.45 -13.45 0.21
N ARG A 119 -20.09 -12.31 -0.37
CA ARG A 119 -19.33 -12.23 -1.62
C ARG A 119 -17.84 -12.08 -1.34
N ASP A 120 -17.02 -12.68 -2.19
CA ASP A 120 -15.57 -12.72 -2.02
C ASP A 120 -14.79 -12.03 -3.15
N PHE A 121 -15.44 -11.25 -4.02
CA PHE A 121 -14.71 -10.32 -4.88
C PHE A 121 -14.10 -9.21 -4.04
N ALA A 122 -12.92 -8.74 -4.43
CA ALA A 122 -12.21 -7.71 -3.67
C ALA A 122 -11.33 -6.85 -4.56
N SER A 123 -10.99 -5.65 -4.10
CA SER A 123 -9.83 -4.93 -4.63
C SER A 123 -8.56 -5.53 -4.02
N VAL A 124 -7.51 -5.65 -4.84
CA VAL A 124 -6.20 -6.10 -4.34
C VAL A 124 -5.70 -5.16 -3.24
N ASP A 125 -5.85 -3.85 -3.43
CA ASP A 125 -5.39 -2.86 -2.46
C ASP A 125 -6.10 -2.97 -1.10
N GLY A 126 -7.39 -3.33 -1.09
CA GLY A 126 -8.16 -3.53 0.13
C GLY A 126 -7.70 -4.77 0.90
N GLU A 127 -7.42 -5.86 0.21
CA GLU A 127 -6.88 -7.08 0.82
C GLU A 127 -5.45 -6.85 1.35
N LEU A 128 -4.62 -6.10 0.61
CA LEU A 128 -3.27 -5.72 1.07
C LEU A 128 -3.33 -4.88 2.36
N ALA A 129 -4.31 -4.00 2.51
CA ALA A 129 -4.48 -3.19 3.71
C ALA A 129 -4.76 -4.04 4.97
N LEU A 130 -5.29 -5.26 4.79
CA LEU A 130 -5.67 -6.17 5.87
C LEU A 130 -4.67 -7.32 6.09
N ILE A 131 -3.49 -7.30 5.46
CA ILE A 131 -2.50 -8.39 5.56
C ILE A 131 -2.16 -8.77 7.01
N ARG A 132 -2.03 -7.78 7.91
CA ARG A 132 -1.72 -8.02 9.34
C ARG A 132 -2.95 -8.34 10.19
N GLN A 133 -4.16 -8.18 9.67
CA GLN A 133 -5.37 -8.55 10.38
C GLN A 133 -5.41 -10.06 10.68
N GLY A 134 -4.77 -10.86 9.82
CA GLY A 134 -4.71 -12.31 9.94
C GLY A 134 -5.93 -12.97 9.28
N ASP A 135 -6.39 -14.08 9.84
CA ASP A 135 -7.52 -14.80 9.29
C ASP A 135 -8.82 -14.05 9.64
N TYR A 136 -9.46 -13.46 8.63
CA TYR A 136 -10.80 -12.90 8.72
C TYR A 136 -11.74 -13.59 7.74
N GLU A 137 -13.04 -13.60 8.04
CA GLU A 137 -14.02 -14.13 7.11
C GLU A 137 -14.19 -13.18 5.92
N ILE A 138 -13.88 -13.63 4.70
CA ILE A 138 -14.12 -12.90 3.46
C ILE A 138 -15.62 -12.99 3.11
N LYS A 139 -16.46 -12.22 3.82
CA LYS A 139 -17.93 -12.18 3.64
C LYS A 139 -18.44 -10.79 3.28
N GLY A 140 -17.70 -10.10 2.42
CA GLY A 140 -18.01 -8.74 1.97
C GLY A 140 -17.14 -7.68 2.64
N ALA A 141 -17.70 -6.51 2.91
CA ALA A 141 -16.95 -5.38 3.44
C ALA A 141 -16.41 -5.63 4.86
N PHE A 142 -15.20 -5.14 5.10
CA PHE A 142 -14.61 -5.04 6.44
C PHE A 142 -14.70 -3.59 6.92
N GLU A 143 -15.19 -3.37 8.13
CA GLU A 143 -15.24 -2.01 8.71
C GLU A 143 -13.82 -1.52 9.00
N ASN A 144 -13.47 -0.33 8.51
CA ASN A 144 -12.17 0.27 8.77
C ASN A 144 -12.13 0.84 10.20
N PRO A 145 -11.39 0.23 11.16
CA PRO A 145 -11.33 0.71 12.54
C PRO A 145 -10.61 2.08 12.65
N TRP A 146 -9.87 2.46 11.61
CA TRP A 146 -9.10 3.68 11.51
C TRP A 146 -9.86 4.82 10.83
N LEU A 147 -11.13 4.61 10.48
CA LEU A 147 -11.96 5.67 9.95
C LEU A 147 -12.09 6.81 10.97
N ASN A 148 -11.72 8.02 10.57
CA ASN A 148 -11.68 9.24 11.39
C ASN A 148 -10.65 9.25 12.54
N ALA A 149 -9.73 8.29 12.60
CA ALA A 149 -8.62 8.33 13.57
C ALA A 149 -7.79 9.61 13.37
N GLN A 150 -7.37 10.21 14.49
CA GLN A 150 -6.53 11.43 14.52
C GLN A 150 -5.10 11.14 14.96
N GLU A 151 -4.85 9.93 15.46
CA GLU A 151 -3.53 9.49 15.90
C GLU A 151 -2.72 8.97 14.70
N PRO A 152 -1.38 9.13 14.70
CA PRO A 152 -0.52 8.48 13.71
C PRO A 152 -0.64 6.95 13.78
N LEU A 153 -0.60 6.30 12.62
CA LEU A 153 -0.53 4.85 12.51
C LEU A 153 0.80 4.33 13.08
N LYS A 154 0.73 3.27 13.88
CA LYS A 154 1.86 2.59 14.51
C LYS A 154 2.00 1.18 13.96
N PHE A 155 3.13 0.54 14.24
CA PHE A 155 3.39 -0.81 13.75
C PHE A 155 2.43 -1.85 14.35
N GLU A 156 2.02 -1.65 15.62
CA GLU A 156 1.08 -2.54 16.32
C GLU A 156 -0.32 -2.52 15.69
N ASP A 157 -0.60 -1.52 14.86
CA ASP A 157 -1.86 -1.42 14.15
C ASP A 157 -1.88 -2.41 13.00
N LYS A 158 -2.97 -3.18 12.94
CA LYS A 158 -3.12 -4.28 11.98
C LYS A 158 -3.48 -3.83 10.57
N ILE A 159 -3.75 -2.54 10.38
CA ILE A 159 -4.05 -1.97 9.07
C ILE A 159 -2.79 -1.38 8.45
N LEU A 160 -2.64 -1.53 7.14
CA LEU A 160 -1.58 -0.88 6.37
C LEU A 160 -2.17 0.21 5.48
N VAL A 161 -1.42 1.28 5.27
CA VAL A 161 -1.75 2.27 4.24
C VAL A 161 -1.39 1.69 2.88
N VAL A 162 -2.35 1.60 1.97
CA VAL A 162 -2.08 1.16 0.60
C VAL A 162 -2.35 2.31 -0.36
N SER A 163 -1.33 2.72 -1.10
CA SER A 163 -1.45 3.77 -2.11
C SER A 163 -0.73 3.33 -3.37
N ARG A 164 -1.51 2.97 -4.38
CA ARG A 164 -1.01 2.49 -5.66
C ARG A 164 -0.38 3.60 -6.49
N LEU A 165 0.79 3.33 -7.08
CA LEU A 165 1.43 4.17 -8.07
C LEU A 165 1.17 3.61 -9.47
N ASP A 166 0.16 4.16 -10.15
CA ASP A 166 -0.25 3.73 -11.49
C ASP A 166 -0.40 4.91 -12.44
N GLY A 167 -0.31 4.62 -13.74
CA GLY A 167 -0.50 5.55 -14.83
C GLY A 167 -0.53 4.78 -16.15
N PRO A 168 -1.17 5.28 -17.21
CA PRO A 168 -1.35 4.56 -18.47
C PRO A 168 -0.04 4.18 -19.19
N THR A 169 1.05 4.88 -18.90
CA THR A 169 2.41 4.55 -19.36
C THR A 169 3.42 4.75 -18.22
N VAL A 170 4.64 4.23 -18.40
CA VAL A 170 5.76 4.41 -17.47
C VAL A 170 6.07 5.88 -17.26
N GLU A 171 6.10 6.66 -18.34
CA GLU A 171 6.41 8.10 -18.31
C GLU A 171 5.37 8.86 -17.51
N ILE A 172 4.09 8.52 -17.67
CA ILE A 172 3.01 9.19 -16.95
C ILE A 172 3.07 8.83 -15.46
N ALA A 173 3.30 7.55 -15.11
CA ALA A 173 3.47 7.13 -13.72
C ALA A 173 4.66 7.85 -13.05
N LYS A 174 5.81 7.94 -13.72
CA LYS A 174 6.98 8.71 -13.23
C LYS A 174 6.67 10.20 -13.09
N GLY A 175 5.93 10.78 -14.04
CA GLY A 175 5.49 12.17 -13.98
C GLY A 175 4.58 12.48 -12.79
N LEU A 176 3.82 11.51 -12.26
CA LEU A 176 3.08 11.68 -11.00
C LEU A 176 4.03 11.86 -9.82
N VAL A 177 5.09 11.05 -9.76
CA VAL A 177 6.11 11.12 -8.71
C VAL A 177 6.82 12.47 -8.72
N GLU A 178 7.24 12.93 -9.89
CA GLU A 178 7.93 14.22 -10.08
C GLU A 178 7.06 15.39 -9.61
N LYS A 179 5.81 15.45 -10.07
CA LYS A 179 4.87 16.52 -9.69
C LYS A 179 4.61 16.53 -8.19
N ALA A 180 4.52 15.36 -7.56
CA ALA A 180 4.31 15.25 -6.11
C ALA A 180 5.53 15.68 -5.28
N ILE A 181 6.74 15.67 -5.84
CA ILE A 181 7.96 16.15 -5.17
C ILE A 181 8.12 17.67 -5.34
N LEU A 182 7.60 18.23 -6.43
CA LEU A 182 7.66 19.66 -6.72
C LEU A 182 6.57 20.50 -6.04
N ALA A 183 5.50 19.86 -5.56
CA ALA A 183 4.36 20.49 -4.90
C ALA A 183 4.65 20.81 -3.42
#